data_AF-A0A0D2EMF8-F1
#
_entry.id   AF-A0A0D2EMF8-F1
#
_cell.length_a   1.000
_cell.length_b   1.000
_cell.length_c   1.000
_cell.angle_alpha   90.00
_cell.angle_beta   90.00
_cell.angle_gamma   90.00
#
_symmetry.space_group_name_H-M   'P 1'
#
loop_
_entity.id
_entity.type
_entity.pdbx_description
1 polymer ?
#
loop_
_entity_poly.entity_id
_entity_poly.type
_entity_poly.pdbx_seq_one_letter_code
_entity_poly.pdbx_strand_id
1 'polypeptide(L)'
;MSTSDSTIYILYNANASLLGKLNYACRKITASSDSSPCAACDLTHGGLHLDESAAWTKTKAGIHADVKQLHRDELTPDLRDYIKANSIKYPVILGKSAQSPLKVLLDSSTLSKVSADHSAFLSLLSQRADEEKIPLTVDNPQ
;
A
#
# COMPACT_ATOMS: atom_id res chain seq x y z
N MET A 1 -4.62 -22.46 7.23
CA MET A 1 -3.47 -21.57 6.98
C MET A 1 -3.45 -20.58 8.11
N SER A 2 -2.38 -20.57 8.90
CA SER A 2 -2.27 -19.68 10.06
C SER A 2 -1.97 -18.27 9.56
N THR A 3 -2.92 -17.35 9.74
CA THR A 3 -2.66 -15.92 9.54
C THR A 3 -1.53 -15.50 10.47
N SER A 4 -0.50 -14.85 9.93
CA SER A 4 0.58 -14.28 10.74
C SER A 4 -0.02 -13.17 11.62
N ASP A 5 0.51 -12.98 12.83
CA ASP A 5 0.06 -11.97 13.81
C ASP A 5 0.52 -10.54 13.43
N SER A 6 0.55 -10.28 12.12
CA SER A 6 1.07 -9.07 11.49
C SER A 6 -0.04 -8.34 10.75
N THR A 7 0.08 -7.02 10.70
CA THR A 7 -0.78 -6.13 9.93
C THR A 7 0.07 -5.43 8.88
N ILE A 8 -0.39 -5.46 7.63
CA ILE A 8 0.21 -4.73 6.51
C ILE A 8 -0.70 -3.55 6.17
N TYR A 9 -0.18 -2.34 6.27
CA TYR A 9 -0.91 -1.11 5.94
C TYR A 9 -0.47 -0.61 4.57
N ILE A 10 -1.43 -0.44 3.67
CA ILE A 10 -1.24 0.20 2.36
C ILE A 10 -1.86 1.59 2.46
N LEU A 11 -1.00 2.61 2.53
CA LEU A 11 -1.42 3.99 2.73
C LEU A 11 -1.39 4.75 1.41
N TYR A 12 -2.56 5.18 0.95
CA TYR A 12 -2.69 5.92 -0.31
C TYR A 12 -2.28 7.38 -0.17
N ASN A 13 -1.83 8.00 -1.27
CA ASN A 13 -1.72 9.46 -1.38
C ASN A 13 -3.04 10.10 -1.82
N ALA A 14 -4.14 9.75 -1.16
CA ALA A 14 -5.48 10.24 -1.46
C ALA A 14 -6.32 10.33 -0.18
N ASN A 15 -7.42 11.10 -0.24
CA ASN A 15 -8.47 11.10 0.78
C ASN A 15 -9.67 10.31 0.24
N ALA A 16 -10.28 9.45 1.05
CA ALA A 16 -11.47 8.68 0.66
C ALA A 16 -12.62 9.60 0.24
N SER A 17 -12.77 10.71 0.98
CA SER A 17 -13.73 11.78 0.70
C SER A 17 -13.56 12.45 -0.68
N LEU A 18 -12.36 12.37 -1.30
CA LEU A 18 -12.10 12.87 -2.65
C LEU A 18 -12.39 11.81 -3.73
N LEU A 19 -12.27 10.52 -3.43
CA LEU A 19 -12.63 9.43 -4.34
C LEU A 19 -14.16 9.34 -4.52
N GLY A 20 -14.93 9.54 -3.45
CA GLY A 20 -16.40 9.58 -3.52
C GLY A 20 -17.00 10.81 -4.21
N LYS A 21 -16.21 11.86 -4.47
CA LYS A 21 -16.68 13.16 -5.04
C LYS A 21 -16.19 13.45 -6.45
N LEU A 22 -15.71 12.45 -7.21
CA LEU A 22 -15.08 12.61 -8.53
C LEU A 22 -13.89 13.58 -8.53
N ASN A 23 -12.67 13.09 -8.32
CA ASN A 23 -11.49 13.78 -8.86
C ASN A 23 -10.24 12.91 -9.07
N TYR A 24 -10.38 11.67 -9.55
CA TYR A 24 -9.22 10.94 -10.08
C TYR A 24 -9.06 11.20 -11.59
N ALA A 25 -10.16 11.10 -12.36
CA ALA A 25 -10.18 11.42 -13.78
C ALA A 25 -9.88 12.91 -14.05
N CYS A 26 -10.46 13.83 -13.29
CA CYS A 26 -10.25 15.27 -13.47
C CYS A 26 -8.83 15.73 -13.06
N ARG A 27 -8.17 15.07 -12.10
CA ARG A 27 -6.78 15.38 -11.73
C ARG A 27 -5.79 15.04 -12.84
N LYS A 28 -6.00 13.93 -13.56
CA LYS A 28 -5.19 13.54 -14.72
C LYS A 28 -5.38 14.47 -15.93
N ILE A 29 -6.52 15.16 -16.02
CA ILE A 29 -6.88 16.04 -17.14
C ILE A 29 -6.54 17.52 -16.85
N THR A 30 -6.49 17.94 -15.58
CA THR A 30 -6.26 19.35 -15.19
C THR A 30 -4.92 19.63 -14.51
N ALA A 31 -4.18 18.60 -14.08
CA ALA A 31 -2.82 18.76 -13.59
C ALA A 31 -1.81 18.51 -14.72
N SER A 32 -1.12 19.56 -15.13
CA SER A 32 0.12 19.51 -15.90
C SER A 32 0.99 18.33 -15.45
N SER A 33 1.49 17.55 -16.43
CA SER A 33 2.48 16.44 -16.48
C SER A 33 3.35 16.00 -15.27
N ASP A 34 3.02 16.31 -14.02
CA ASP A 34 3.87 16.13 -12.83
C ASP A 34 3.17 15.38 -11.68
N SER A 35 1.94 14.91 -11.89
CA SER A 35 1.24 14.07 -10.92
C SER A 35 1.24 12.63 -11.40
N SER A 36 2.32 11.90 -11.12
CA SER A 36 2.34 10.45 -11.29
C SER A 36 1.11 9.85 -10.61
N PRO A 37 0.39 8.90 -11.26
CA PRO A 37 -0.65 8.15 -10.57
C PRO A 37 -0.06 7.56 -9.28
N CYS A 38 -0.85 7.61 -8.22
CA CYS A 38 -0.45 7.09 -6.91
C CYS A 38 -0.15 5.60 -7.07
N ALA A 39 1.11 5.18 -6.86
CA ALA A 39 1.55 3.81 -7.06
C ALA A 39 0.73 2.76 -6.27
N ALA A 40 0.21 3.13 -5.10
CA ALA A 40 -0.72 2.26 -4.38
C ALA A 40 -2.06 2.11 -5.12
N CYS A 41 -2.59 3.17 -5.74
CA CYS A 41 -3.80 3.07 -6.55
C CYS A 41 -3.58 2.25 -7.83
N ASP A 42 -2.40 2.37 -8.45
CA ASP A 42 -2.03 1.52 -9.59
C ASP A 42 -2.00 0.04 -9.18
N LEU A 43 -1.39 -0.27 -8.04
CA LEU A 43 -1.34 -1.62 -7.48
C LEU A 43 -2.73 -2.18 -7.15
N THR A 44 -3.62 -1.37 -6.56
CA THR A 44 -4.89 -1.88 -6.04
C THR A 44 -6.04 -1.82 -7.04
N HIS A 45 -6.05 -0.84 -7.95
CA HIS A 45 -7.14 -0.58 -8.88
C HIS A 45 -6.74 -0.75 -10.35
N GLY A 46 -5.45 -0.86 -10.67
CA GLY A 46 -4.96 -0.89 -12.06
C GLY A 46 -5.16 0.45 -12.80
N GLY A 47 -5.27 1.57 -12.07
CA GLY A 47 -5.39 2.91 -12.65
C GLY A 47 -6.62 3.70 -12.20
N LEU A 48 -7.53 4.04 -13.12
CA LEU A 48 -8.64 4.99 -12.89
C LEU A 48 -9.91 4.36 -12.27
N HIS A 49 -9.88 3.10 -11.86
CA HIS A 49 -11.03 2.41 -11.27
C HIS A 49 -11.12 2.71 -9.76
N LEU A 50 -12.35 2.72 -9.23
CA LEU A 50 -12.59 2.90 -7.78
C LEU A 50 -12.59 1.57 -7.03
N ASP A 51 -12.91 0.48 -7.73
CA ASP A 51 -12.97 -0.87 -7.18
C ASP A 51 -11.61 -1.55 -7.24
N GLU A 52 -11.36 -2.47 -6.32
CA GLU A 52 -10.17 -3.33 -6.37
C GLU A 52 -10.13 -4.12 -7.68
N SER A 53 -8.97 -4.19 -8.32
CA SER A 53 -8.79 -5.04 -9.51
C SER A 53 -8.79 -6.51 -9.11
N ALA A 54 -9.22 -7.40 -10.02
CA ALA A 54 -9.17 -8.84 -9.77
C ALA A 54 -7.73 -9.34 -9.50
N ALA A 55 -6.74 -8.73 -10.16
CA ALA A 55 -5.33 -9.01 -9.93
C ALA A 55 -4.91 -8.64 -8.49
N TRP A 56 -5.37 -7.49 -8.01
CA TRP A 56 -5.15 -7.07 -6.64
C TRP A 56 -5.85 -7.98 -5.63
N THR A 57 -7.12 -8.34 -5.84
CA THR A 57 -7.83 -9.25 -4.95
C THR A 57 -7.08 -10.59 -4.79
N LYS A 58 -6.56 -11.15 -5.88
CA LYS A 58 -5.71 -12.36 -5.84
C LYS A 58 -4.40 -12.12 -5.07
N THR A 59 -3.77 -10.98 -5.32
CA THR A 59 -2.50 -10.60 -4.66
C THR A 59 -2.69 -10.45 -3.16
N LYS A 60 -3.73 -9.72 -2.75
CA LYS A 60 -4.10 -9.50 -1.34
C LYS A 60 -4.44 -10.81 -0.63
N ALA A 61 -5.13 -11.74 -1.30
CA ALA A 61 -5.40 -13.06 -0.76
C ALA A 61 -4.13 -13.89 -0.52
N GLY A 62 -3.08 -13.64 -1.32
CA GLY A 62 -1.77 -14.25 -1.13
C GLY A 62 -0.93 -13.61 -0.02
N ILE A 63 -1.40 -12.57 0.67
CA ILE A 63 -0.69 -11.97 1.81
C ILE A 63 -1.32 -12.52 3.10
N HIS A 64 -0.62 -13.42 3.79
CA HIS A 64 -1.12 -14.10 4.99
C HIS A 64 -0.98 -13.24 6.26
N ALA A 65 -1.55 -12.04 6.21
CA ALA A 65 -1.57 -11.03 7.27
C ALA A 65 -2.87 -10.20 7.20
N ASP A 66 -3.15 -9.40 8.23
CA ASP A 66 -4.25 -8.44 8.19
C ASP A 66 -3.88 -7.26 7.27
N VAL A 67 -4.41 -7.23 6.05
CA VAL A 67 -4.13 -6.17 5.06
C VAL A 67 -5.14 -5.03 5.20
N LYS A 68 -4.67 -3.87 5.65
CA LYS A 68 -5.46 -2.64 5.77
C LYS A 68 -5.08 -1.64 4.71
N GLN A 69 -6.08 -1.18 3.97
CA GLN A 69 -5.92 -0.16 2.94
C GLN A 69 -6.57 1.11 3.45
N LEU A 70 -5.80 2.18 3.61
CA LEU A 70 -6.27 3.39 4.27
C LEU A 70 -5.88 4.62 3.45
N HIS A 71 -6.83 5.53 3.33
CA HIS A 71 -6.62 6.88 2.85
C HIS A 71 -6.09 7.78 3.97
N ARG A 72 -5.57 8.95 3.60
CA ARG A 72 -4.95 9.89 4.57
C ARG A 72 -5.93 10.35 5.66
N ASP A 73 -7.21 10.47 5.34
CA ASP A 73 -8.28 10.84 6.26
C ASP A 73 -8.77 9.66 7.13
N GLU A 74 -8.40 8.42 6.79
CA GLU A 74 -8.77 7.20 7.50
C GLU A 74 -7.67 6.73 8.49
N LEU A 75 -6.53 7.42 8.52
CA LEU A 75 -5.42 7.06 9.40
C LEU A 75 -5.78 7.26 10.87
N THR A 76 -5.53 6.23 11.66
CA THR A 76 -5.51 6.33 13.12
C THR A 76 -4.44 7.34 13.59
N PRO A 77 -4.58 7.91 14.80
CA PRO A 77 -3.58 8.82 15.36
C PRO A 77 -2.17 8.25 15.32
N ASP A 78 -1.99 6.98 15.76
CA ASP A 78 -0.69 6.31 15.78
C ASP A 78 0.00 6.26 14.40
N LEU A 79 -0.75 5.92 13.35
CA LEU A 79 -0.22 5.88 11.97
C LEU A 79 0.18 7.29 11.51
N ARG A 80 -0.68 8.27 11.78
CA ARG A 80 -0.47 9.67 11.39
C ARG A 80 0.76 10.27 12.06
N ASP A 81 0.93 10.01 13.35
CA ASP A 81 2.06 10.49 14.13
C ASP A 81 3.36 9.82 13.69
N TYR A 82 3.33 8.52 13.41
CA TYR A 82 4.49 7.82 12.83
C TYR A 82 4.92 8.41 11.48
N ILE A 83 3.98 8.63 10.57
CA ILE A 83 4.28 9.22 9.25
C ILE A 83 4.89 10.62 9.41
N LYS A 84 4.31 11.46 10.28
CA LYS A 84 4.78 12.83 10.52
C LYS A 84 6.15 12.85 11.17
N ALA A 85 6.35 12.06 12.23
CA ALA A 85 7.61 12.00 12.98
C ALA A 85 8.78 11.54 12.10
N ASN A 86 8.53 10.65 11.14
CA ASN A 86 9.54 10.10 10.25
C ASN A 86 9.59 10.80 8.88
N SER A 87 8.81 11.87 8.67
CA SER A 87 8.72 12.60 7.39
C SER A 87 8.45 11.69 6.17
N ILE A 88 7.64 10.64 6.36
CA ILE A 88 7.38 9.63 5.34
C ILE A 88 6.45 10.20 4.26
N LYS A 89 6.80 9.96 3.00
CA LYS A 89 5.99 10.36 1.84
C LYS A 89 5.00 9.27 1.47
N TYR A 90 3.81 9.67 1.02
CA TYR A 90 2.82 8.77 0.44
C TYR A 90 3.06 8.53 -1.06
N PRO A 91 2.53 7.43 -1.64
CA PRO A 91 2.03 6.26 -0.92
C PRO A 91 3.14 5.51 -0.18
N VAL A 92 2.78 4.72 0.82
CA VAL A 92 3.74 3.91 1.59
C VAL A 92 3.08 2.63 2.08
N ILE A 93 3.87 1.56 2.17
CA ILE A 93 3.47 0.30 2.79
C ILE A 93 4.21 0.12 4.10
N LEU A 94 3.45 -0.09 5.18
CA LEU A 94 3.98 -0.31 6.51
C LEU A 94 3.66 -1.71 7.00
N GLY A 95 4.55 -2.27 7.81
CA GLY A 95 4.35 -3.52 8.54
C GLY A 95 4.33 -3.27 10.04
N LYS A 96 3.48 -4.01 10.76
CA LYS A 96 3.46 -4.07 12.23
C LYS A 96 3.19 -5.50 12.66
N SER A 97 3.74 -5.93 13.78
CA SER A 97 3.34 -7.17 14.44
C SER A 97 3.24 -6.95 15.95
N ALA A 98 2.82 -7.97 16.69
CA ALA A 98 2.85 -7.93 18.16
C ALA A 98 4.28 -7.72 18.72
N GLN A 99 5.29 -8.16 17.99
CA GLN A 99 6.70 -8.20 18.42
C GLN A 99 7.55 -7.08 17.82
N SER A 100 7.09 -6.49 16.72
CA SER A 100 7.84 -5.49 15.97
C SER A 100 7.01 -4.22 15.82
N PRO A 101 7.60 -3.03 16.13
CA PRO A 101 6.91 -1.76 15.96
C PRO A 101 6.60 -1.51 14.48
N LEU A 102 5.87 -0.43 14.21
CA LEU A 102 5.57 -0.01 12.85
C LEU A 102 6.88 0.26 12.07
N LYS A 103 7.02 -0.38 10.91
CA LYS A 103 8.17 -0.27 10.00
C LYS A 103 7.72 0.08 8.59
N VAL A 104 8.55 0.83 7.85
CA VAL A 104 8.37 1.04 6.42
C VAL A 104 8.89 -0.17 5.67
N LEU A 105 8.03 -0.83 4.88
CA LEU A 105 8.44 -1.95 4.02
C LEU A 105 8.75 -1.46 2.61
N LEU A 106 7.84 -0.66 2.03
CA LEU A 106 8.03 -0.04 0.72
C LEU A 106 7.65 1.44 0.81
N ASP A 107 8.64 2.31 0.57
CA ASP A 107 8.39 3.74 0.34
C ASP A 107 7.79 4.01 -1.04
N SER A 108 7.35 5.24 -1.26
CA SER A 108 6.75 5.72 -2.51
C SER A 108 7.60 5.42 -3.75
N SER A 109 8.92 5.57 -3.66
CA SER A 109 9.85 5.37 -4.79
C SER A 109 10.12 3.90 -5.11
N THR A 110 10.05 3.05 -4.10
CA THR A 110 10.17 1.60 -4.24
C THR A 110 8.87 1.02 -4.78
N LEU A 111 7.74 1.45 -4.22
CA LEU A 111 6.41 0.99 -4.61
C LEU A 111 6.10 1.32 -6.08
N SER A 112 6.49 2.50 -6.57
CA SER A 112 6.26 2.88 -7.97
C SER A 112 6.97 1.98 -8.99
N LYS A 113 8.03 1.28 -8.59
CA LYS A 113 8.76 0.36 -9.46
C LYS A 113 8.07 -0.99 -9.62
N VAL A 114 7.18 -1.35 -8.70
CA VAL A 114 6.52 -2.67 -8.64
C VAL A 114 4.98 -2.57 -8.69
N SER A 115 4.41 -1.36 -8.78
CA SER A 115 2.96 -1.17 -8.70
C SER A 115 2.17 -1.82 -9.84
N ALA A 116 2.80 -2.05 -10.99
CA ALA A 116 2.17 -2.73 -12.13
C ALA A 116 2.48 -4.23 -12.18
N ASP A 117 3.36 -4.74 -11.32
CA ASP A 117 3.81 -6.14 -11.29
C ASP A 117 3.55 -6.73 -9.89
N HIS A 118 2.42 -7.42 -9.78
CA HIS A 118 1.98 -8.03 -8.54
C HIS A 118 2.94 -9.13 -8.02
N SER A 119 3.64 -9.83 -8.91
CA SER A 119 4.63 -10.85 -8.54
C SER A 119 5.88 -10.20 -7.96
N ALA A 120 6.40 -9.18 -8.63
CA ALA A 120 7.52 -8.39 -8.13
C ALA A 120 7.17 -7.68 -6.82
N PHE A 121 5.93 -7.19 -6.68
CA PHE A 121 5.42 -6.60 -5.45
C PHE A 121 5.45 -7.60 -4.29
N LEU A 122 4.89 -8.80 -4.44
CA LEU A 122 4.87 -9.81 -3.37
C LEU A 122 6.27 -10.26 -2.98
N SER A 123 7.15 -10.48 -3.97
CA SER A 123 8.54 -10.85 -3.73
C SER A 123 9.27 -9.79 -2.90
N LEU A 124 9.11 -8.51 -3.28
CA LEU A 124 9.74 -7.40 -2.57
C LEU A 124 9.12 -7.15 -1.19
N LEU A 125 7.81 -7.32 -1.05
CA LEU A 125 7.12 -7.21 0.24
C LEU A 125 7.64 -8.26 1.22
N SER A 126 7.77 -9.52 0.78
CA SER A 126 8.29 -10.61 1.60
C SER A 126 9.74 -10.36 2.01
N GLN A 127 10.59 -9.96 1.06
CA GLN A 127 11.99 -9.62 1.34
C GLN A 127 12.10 -8.51 2.40
N ARG A 128 11.36 -7.42 2.24
CA ARG A 128 11.41 -6.28 3.17
C ARG A 128 10.83 -6.61 4.54
N ALA A 129 9.81 -7.45 4.58
CA ALA A 129 9.25 -7.94 5.83
C ALA A 129 10.28 -8.77 6.61
N ASP A 130 11.05 -9.64 5.95
CA ASP A 130 12.13 -10.40 6.59
C ASP A 130 13.24 -9.48 7.13
N GLU A 131 13.72 -8.53 6.31
CA GLU A 131 14.73 -7.53 6.70
C GLU A 131 14.31 -6.71 7.93
N GLU A 132 13.04 -6.31 7.98
CA GLU A 132 12.46 -5.53 9.08
C GLU A 132 11.92 -6.39 10.24
N LYS A 133 12.08 -7.72 10.16
CA LYS A 133 11.61 -8.68 11.16
C LYS A 133 10.10 -8.57 11.42
N ILE A 134 9.33 -8.35 10.36
CA ILE A 134 7.87 -8.44 10.34
C ILE A 134 7.52 -9.87 9.87
N PRO A 135 6.95 -10.73 10.75
CA PRO A 135 6.55 -12.07 10.35
C PRO A 135 5.50 -12.00 9.24
N LEU A 136 5.85 -12.40 8.02
CA LEU A 136 4.97 -12.33 6.88
C LEU A 136 5.18 -13.53 5.97
N THR A 137 4.11 -14.27 5.71
CA THR A 137 4.08 -15.27 4.64
C THR A 137 3.31 -14.69 3.46
N VAL A 138 3.87 -14.83 2.27
CA VAL A 138 3.15 -14.55 1.02
C VAL A 138 3.10 -15.81 0.16
N ASP A 139 2.04 -15.96 -0.63
CA ASP A 139 1.98 -17.00 -1.65
C ASP A 139 3.10 -16.77 -2.65
N ASN A 140 3.82 -17.83 -2.98
CA ASN A 140 4.93 -17.75 -3.91
C ASN A 140 4.39 -17.27 -5.27
N PRO A 141 4.86 -16.13 -5.78
CA PRO A 141 4.39 -15.66 -7.06
C PRO A 141 5.02 -16.56 -8.14
N GLN A 142 4.21 -17.41 -8.78
CA GLN A 142 4.62 -18.11 -10.01
C GLN A 142 4.79 -17.14 -11.17
#